data_AF-A0A9Q0LSP1-F1
#
_entry.id   AF-A0A9Q0LSP1-F1
#
_cell.length_a   1.000
_cell.length_b   1.000
_cell.length_c   1.000
_cell.angle_alpha   90.00
_cell.angle_beta   90.00
_cell.angle_gamma   90.00
#
_symmetry.space_group_name_H-M   'P 1'
#
loop_
_entity.id
_entity.type
_entity.pdbx_description
1 polymer ?
#
loop_
_entity_poly.entity_id
_entity_poly.type
_entity_poly.pdbx_seq_one_letter_code
_entity_poly.pdbx_strand_id
1 'polypeptide(L)'
;MKNNNKKKNNKKRKESDFEICAKTLACFTEKKLLEEEKNKEILLLGKKLFYSFIKEEIDKQNEERIKLRKTQLNFQKFQNPFYKLLLCSNCDKICYSKRNLKCDLNGKIALVTGGRIKAGFECCLKLLRNGATVYLTTRFANDAALRFVTQNDFHIWKNRLNIYGEMDFRDLKKVEMFCDYLVQVKLKKLDILINNANQKVSFQNEFENDYDISNFQNEIQILLKDYKTNFKKFVENSFTKQENESQYEIKLISNENENENQNQNQNQNENQNENQNQNQNKNKNQNQNQFENQNENDDKLIIQEENGEELIEIKKKDIINNLNNQVIISSVHEITTSSLLEAHAINTLAPFIFIKKLKRLMNSQDQANYIINVSTKEGKFYEQKVNEKTPHINMSKASLNMIIKTSAEDYEKSKIYMNCVDPSCLIKKKEIGKQTGIGFDYIESCNRILDPIFIGINTGVNYFGRYFKNYQSVSW
;
A
#
# COMPACT_ATOMS: atom_id res chain seq x y z
N MET A 1 -18.03 31.19 -49.31
CA MET A 1 -16.65 30.82 -49.72
C MET A 1 -15.58 31.27 -48.70
N LYS A 2 -15.65 30.82 -47.44
CA LYS A 2 -14.58 31.03 -46.44
C LYS A 2 -14.51 29.79 -45.54
N ASN A 3 -13.88 28.71 -46.02
CA ASN A 3 -13.50 27.59 -45.14
C ASN A 3 -12.43 26.63 -45.70
N ASN A 4 -11.73 26.98 -46.79
CA ASN A 4 -10.69 26.10 -47.38
C ASN A 4 -9.23 26.54 -47.14
N ASN A 5 -8.96 27.67 -46.50
CA ASN A 5 -7.58 28.17 -46.34
C ASN A 5 -6.91 27.92 -44.96
N LYS A 6 -7.63 27.46 -43.92
CA LYS A 6 -6.99 27.09 -42.63
C LYS A 6 -6.44 25.67 -42.56
N LYS A 7 -6.83 24.76 -43.47
CA LYS A 7 -6.31 23.38 -43.53
C LYS A 7 -5.00 23.23 -44.31
N LYS A 8 -4.59 24.22 -45.11
CA LYS A 8 -3.34 24.15 -45.89
C LYS A 8 -2.10 24.61 -45.11
N ASN A 9 -2.23 25.48 -44.11
CA ASN A 9 -1.07 25.98 -43.34
C ASN A 9 -0.60 25.05 -42.20
N ASN A 10 -1.43 24.11 -41.72
CA ASN A 10 -1.01 23.12 -40.73
C ASN A 10 -0.45 21.82 -41.34
N LYS A 11 -0.58 21.64 -42.66
CA LYS A 11 0.03 20.50 -43.38
C LYS A 11 1.50 20.78 -43.72
N LYS A 12 1.81 22.01 -44.15
CA LYS A 12 3.18 22.47 -44.44
C LYS A 12 4.11 22.57 -43.23
N ARG A 13 3.58 22.67 -42.00
CA ARG A 13 4.38 22.79 -40.76
C ARG A 13 4.70 21.44 -40.08
N LYS A 14 4.11 20.33 -40.53
CA LYS A 14 4.40 18.98 -40.01
C LYS A 14 5.20 18.12 -40.98
N GLU A 15 5.27 18.52 -42.25
CA GLU A 15 6.20 17.94 -43.23
C GLU A 15 7.64 18.45 -43.00
N SER A 16 7.85 19.61 -42.36
CA SER A 16 9.20 20.17 -42.12
C SER A 16 10.05 19.36 -41.14
N ASP A 17 9.47 18.89 -40.03
CA ASP A 17 10.29 18.33 -38.92
C ASP A 17 10.76 16.89 -39.22
N PHE A 18 9.96 16.13 -39.98
CA PHE A 18 10.32 14.80 -40.45
C PHE A 18 11.30 14.83 -41.63
N GLU A 19 11.16 15.82 -42.52
CA GLU A 19 12.09 16.02 -43.64
C GLU A 19 13.46 16.54 -43.16
N ILE A 20 13.48 17.35 -42.08
CA ILE A 20 14.71 17.74 -41.38
C ILE A 20 15.38 16.52 -40.75
N CYS A 21 14.64 15.67 -40.03
CA CYS A 21 15.20 14.47 -39.40
C CYS A 21 15.75 13.44 -40.42
N ALA A 22 15.07 13.29 -41.56
CA ALA A 22 15.51 12.44 -42.67
C ALA A 22 16.73 13.02 -43.42
N LYS A 23 16.82 14.35 -43.59
CA LYS A 23 18.00 15.04 -44.16
C LYS A 23 19.21 14.99 -43.23
N THR A 24 19.02 15.09 -41.90
CA THR A 24 20.09 14.95 -40.92
C THR A 24 20.67 13.53 -40.87
N LEU A 25 19.83 12.50 -41.03
CA LEU A 25 20.27 11.10 -41.09
C LEU A 25 20.96 10.76 -42.43
N ALA A 26 20.54 11.39 -43.53
CA ALA A 26 21.20 11.30 -44.82
C ALA A 26 22.58 12.01 -44.82
N CYS A 27 22.72 13.15 -44.17
CA CYS A 27 24.02 13.83 -44.00
C CYS A 27 25.01 13.03 -43.13
N PHE A 28 24.51 12.25 -42.15
CA PHE A 28 25.37 11.39 -41.31
C PHE A 28 25.92 10.18 -42.07
N THR A 29 25.23 9.72 -43.12
CA THR A 29 25.69 8.63 -43.99
C THR A 29 26.59 9.13 -45.12
N GLU A 30 26.43 10.36 -45.60
CA GLU A 30 27.33 10.96 -46.60
C GLU A 30 28.73 11.28 -46.06
N LYS A 31 28.86 11.72 -44.80
CA LYS A 31 30.18 12.10 -44.23
C LYS A 31 31.12 10.93 -43.92
N LYS A 32 30.60 9.69 -43.86
CA LYS A 32 31.40 8.49 -43.54
C LYS A 32 31.69 7.60 -44.76
N LEU A 33 31.21 7.96 -45.94
CA LEU A 33 31.28 7.14 -47.17
C LEU A 33 31.89 7.87 -48.37
N LEU A 34 32.52 9.02 -48.15
CA LEU A 34 33.21 9.79 -49.20
C LEU A 34 34.60 9.28 -49.57
N GLU A 35 35.07 8.16 -49.01
CA GLU A 35 36.44 7.67 -49.27
C GLU A 35 36.57 6.52 -50.26
N GLU A 36 35.49 5.93 -50.80
CA GLU A 36 35.65 4.84 -51.78
C GLU A 36 34.65 4.91 -52.94
N GLU A 37 35.13 5.35 -54.11
CA GLU A 37 34.36 5.50 -55.36
C GLU A 37 33.87 4.19 -56.00
N LYS A 38 33.99 3.04 -55.34
CA LYS A 38 33.79 1.74 -56.02
C LYS A 38 32.40 1.12 -55.97
N ASN A 39 31.39 1.70 -55.32
CA ASN A 39 30.12 0.97 -55.10
C ASN A 39 28.83 1.79 -55.31
N LYS A 40 28.74 2.54 -56.41
CA LYS A 40 27.50 3.26 -56.80
C LYS A 40 26.31 2.32 -57.07
N GLU A 41 26.54 1.13 -57.62
CA GLU A 41 25.47 0.15 -57.89
C GLU A 41 24.90 -0.48 -56.61
N ILE A 42 25.76 -0.83 -55.64
CA ILE A 42 25.35 -1.39 -54.35
C ILE A 42 24.54 -0.36 -53.55
N LEU A 43 24.92 0.92 -53.62
CA LEU A 43 24.18 2.01 -52.98
C LEU A 43 22.79 2.24 -53.61
N LEU A 44 22.68 2.10 -54.94
CA LEU A 44 21.41 2.22 -55.66
C LEU A 44 20.48 1.03 -55.37
N LEU A 45 21.05 -0.18 -55.25
CA LEU A 45 20.33 -1.40 -54.85
C LEU A 45 19.83 -1.31 -53.41
N GLY A 46 20.67 -0.82 -52.49
CA GLY A 46 20.32 -0.57 -51.09
C GLY A 46 19.21 0.48 -50.93
N LYS A 47 19.25 1.57 -51.71
CA LYS A 47 18.16 2.57 -51.75
C LYS A 47 16.85 1.97 -52.26
N LYS A 48 16.87 1.13 -53.30
CA LYS A 48 15.65 0.47 -53.83
C LYS A 48 15.06 -0.54 -52.84
N LEU A 49 15.90 -1.35 -52.20
CA LEU A 49 15.48 -2.33 -51.19
C LEU A 49 14.89 -1.63 -49.95
N PHE A 50 15.55 -0.58 -49.46
CA PHE A 50 15.07 0.22 -48.32
C PHE A 50 13.74 0.93 -48.63
N TYR A 51 13.58 1.50 -49.83
CA TYR A 51 12.31 2.10 -50.24
C TYR A 51 11.19 1.07 -50.40
N SER A 52 11.48 -0.14 -50.89
CA SER A 52 10.47 -1.21 -50.97
C SER A 52 10.04 -1.72 -49.60
N PHE A 53 10.99 -1.85 -48.67
CA PHE A 53 10.73 -2.24 -47.28
C PHE A 53 9.90 -1.20 -46.53
N ILE A 54 10.26 0.08 -46.66
CA ILE A 54 9.49 1.19 -46.07
C ILE A 54 8.09 1.27 -46.70
N LYS A 55 7.93 1.01 -48.00
CA LYS A 55 6.63 1.03 -48.68
C LYS A 55 5.73 -0.14 -48.26
N GLU A 56 6.26 -1.36 -48.16
CA GLU A 56 5.51 -2.50 -47.61
C GLU A 56 5.10 -2.28 -46.15
N GLU A 57 5.96 -1.66 -45.34
CA GLU A 57 5.65 -1.41 -43.93
C GLU A 57 4.64 -0.26 -43.76
N ILE A 58 4.67 0.74 -44.64
CA ILE A 58 3.65 1.79 -44.73
C ILE A 58 2.31 1.23 -45.22
N ASP A 59 2.32 0.32 -46.20
CA ASP A 59 1.10 -0.29 -46.74
C ASP A 59 0.47 -1.26 -45.74
N LYS A 60 1.26 -2.03 -44.98
CA LYS A 60 0.79 -2.83 -43.82
C LYS A 60 0.18 -1.96 -42.72
N GLN A 61 0.83 -0.84 -42.37
CA GLN A 61 0.30 0.10 -41.37
C GLN A 61 -0.97 0.80 -41.86
N ASN A 62 -1.13 1.01 -43.17
CA ASN A 62 -2.34 1.58 -43.76
C ASN A 62 -3.50 0.56 -43.82
N GLU A 63 -3.24 -0.72 -44.12
CA GLU A 63 -4.25 -1.78 -44.04
C GLU A 63 -4.70 -2.03 -42.60
N GLU A 64 -3.78 -2.03 -41.62
CA GLU A 64 -4.13 -2.07 -40.20
C GLU A 64 -4.94 -0.84 -39.79
N ARG A 65 -4.58 0.37 -40.26
CA ARG A 65 -5.36 1.60 -40.01
C ARG A 65 -6.75 1.55 -40.64
N ILE A 66 -6.92 0.91 -41.80
CA ILE A 66 -8.22 0.73 -42.47
C ILE A 66 -9.06 -0.32 -41.74
N LYS A 67 -8.46 -1.40 -41.21
CA LYS A 67 -9.11 -2.36 -40.29
C LYS A 67 -9.50 -1.69 -38.96
N LEU A 68 -8.64 -0.83 -38.41
CA LEU A 68 -8.90 0.00 -37.22
C LEU A 68 -10.02 1.02 -37.46
N ARG A 69 -10.14 1.57 -38.68
CA ARG A 69 -11.23 2.48 -39.06
C ARG A 69 -12.57 1.77 -39.27
N LYS A 70 -12.58 0.54 -39.79
CA LYS A 70 -13.83 -0.25 -39.90
C LYS A 70 -14.30 -0.77 -38.53
N THR A 71 -13.39 -1.07 -37.62
CA THR A 71 -13.71 -1.28 -36.19
C THR A 71 -14.04 0.03 -35.45
N GLN A 72 -13.80 1.20 -36.07
CA GLN A 72 -14.20 2.52 -35.57
C GLN A 72 -15.67 2.91 -35.69
N LEU A 73 -16.51 2.10 -36.31
CA LEU A 73 -17.92 2.43 -36.52
C LEU A 73 -18.89 1.99 -35.40
N ASN A 74 -18.39 1.60 -34.22
CA ASN A 74 -19.23 1.33 -33.03
C ASN A 74 -18.75 2.08 -31.76
N PHE A 75 -18.09 3.23 -31.92
CA PHE A 75 -17.47 3.97 -30.80
C PHE A 75 -18.40 4.84 -29.95
N GLN A 76 -19.72 4.79 -30.15
CA GLN A 76 -20.71 5.61 -29.43
C GLN A 76 -21.34 4.94 -28.18
N LYS A 77 -20.86 3.77 -27.72
CA LYS A 77 -21.56 2.97 -26.67
C LYS A 77 -20.96 2.97 -25.26
N PHE A 78 -19.87 3.69 -24.98
CA PHE A 78 -19.21 3.68 -23.66
C PHE A 78 -19.41 5.00 -22.91
N GLN A 79 -19.66 4.93 -21.60
CA GLN A 79 -19.97 6.11 -20.78
C GLN A 79 -18.72 6.81 -20.24
N ASN A 80 -17.60 6.10 -20.10
CA ASN A 80 -16.34 6.68 -19.66
C ASN A 80 -15.21 6.43 -20.69
N PRO A 81 -14.53 7.47 -21.20
CA PRO A 81 -13.44 7.32 -22.16
C PRO A 81 -12.22 6.55 -21.59
N PHE A 82 -12.06 6.50 -20.26
CA PHE A 82 -10.98 5.78 -19.58
C PHE A 82 -11.09 4.25 -19.71
N TYR A 83 -12.31 3.70 -19.72
CA TYR A 83 -12.54 2.25 -19.72
C TYR A 83 -12.58 1.63 -21.12
N LYS A 84 -12.43 2.46 -22.16
CA LYS A 84 -12.52 2.10 -23.60
C LYS A 84 -11.65 0.91 -24.02
N LEU A 85 -10.59 0.60 -23.27
CA LEU A 85 -9.64 -0.47 -23.57
C LEU A 85 -9.59 -1.60 -22.52
N LEU A 86 -10.34 -1.50 -21.41
CA LEU A 86 -10.15 -2.37 -20.22
C LEU A 86 -11.40 -3.15 -19.79
N LEU A 87 -12.61 -2.67 -20.10
CA LEU A 87 -13.87 -3.27 -19.65
C LEU A 87 -14.82 -3.57 -20.81
N CYS A 88 -15.67 -4.59 -20.65
CA CYS A 88 -16.83 -4.76 -21.53
C CYS A 88 -17.89 -3.69 -21.24
N SER A 89 -18.83 -3.47 -22.16
CA SER A 89 -19.86 -2.43 -22.03
C SER A 89 -20.74 -2.59 -20.78
N ASN A 90 -20.97 -3.81 -20.32
CA ASN A 90 -21.77 -4.05 -19.11
C ASN A 90 -20.98 -3.73 -17.85
N CYS A 91 -19.71 -4.14 -17.78
CA CYS A 91 -18.83 -3.78 -16.66
C CYS A 91 -18.59 -2.27 -16.58
N ASP A 92 -18.42 -1.58 -17.72
CA ASP A 92 -18.30 -0.12 -17.79
C ASP A 92 -19.50 0.57 -17.13
N LYS A 93 -20.73 0.18 -17.52
CA LYS A 93 -21.97 0.72 -16.94
C LYS A 93 -22.04 0.50 -15.42
N ILE A 94 -21.70 -0.70 -14.94
CA ILE A 94 -21.72 -1.01 -13.51
C ILE A 94 -20.69 -0.14 -12.78
N CYS A 95 -19.44 -0.12 -13.21
CA CYS A 95 -18.38 0.67 -12.58
C CYS A 95 -18.74 2.17 -12.58
N TYR A 96 -19.27 2.68 -13.70
CA TYR A 96 -19.73 4.06 -13.81
C TYR A 96 -20.88 4.36 -12.84
N SER A 97 -21.88 3.48 -12.72
CA SER A 97 -22.99 3.67 -11.77
C SER A 97 -22.49 3.67 -10.32
N LYS A 98 -21.55 2.78 -9.97
CA LYS A 98 -21.01 2.64 -8.61
C LYS A 98 -20.10 3.81 -8.26
N ARG A 99 -19.35 4.32 -9.23
CA ARG A 99 -18.54 5.55 -9.10
C ARG A 99 -19.37 6.76 -8.72
N ASN A 100 -20.54 6.90 -9.32
CA ASN A 100 -21.44 8.03 -9.08
C ASN A 100 -22.45 7.80 -7.95
N LEU A 101 -22.43 6.61 -7.31
CA LEU A 101 -23.32 6.30 -6.21
C LEU A 101 -23.05 7.23 -5.02
N LYS A 102 -24.11 7.89 -4.56
CA LYS A 102 -24.15 8.70 -3.33
C LYS A 102 -24.78 7.89 -2.19
N CYS A 103 -24.37 8.19 -0.98
CA CYS A 103 -24.85 7.57 0.25
C CYS A 103 -24.86 8.63 1.33
N ASP A 104 -25.96 8.85 2.04
CA ASP A 104 -25.95 9.79 3.16
C ASP A 104 -25.25 9.16 4.37
N LEU A 105 -24.11 9.74 4.76
CA LEU A 105 -23.31 9.31 5.91
C LEU A 105 -23.26 10.39 7.01
N ASN A 106 -24.18 11.36 6.98
CA ASN A 106 -24.24 12.38 8.03
C ASN A 106 -24.39 11.74 9.41
N GLY A 107 -23.55 12.19 10.36
CA GLY A 107 -23.52 11.64 11.72
C GLY A 107 -22.88 10.26 11.86
N LYS A 108 -22.40 9.65 10.78
CA LYS A 108 -21.63 8.39 10.82
C LYS A 108 -20.15 8.63 11.07
N ILE A 109 -19.54 7.78 11.89
CA ILE A 109 -18.11 7.82 12.20
C ILE A 109 -17.42 6.62 11.53
N ALA A 110 -16.40 6.88 10.73
CA ALA A 110 -15.63 5.89 10.01
C ALA A 110 -14.15 5.90 10.42
N LEU A 111 -13.57 4.71 10.65
CA LEU A 111 -12.13 4.51 10.80
C LEU A 111 -11.58 3.83 9.54
N VAL A 112 -10.59 4.44 8.89
CA VAL A 112 -9.93 3.90 7.70
C VAL A 112 -8.44 3.72 7.96
N THR A 113 -7.96 2.48 7.89
CA THR A 113 -6.53 2.21 8.05
C THR A 113 -5.77 2.40 6.73
N GLY A 114 -4.58 3.01 6.79
CA GLY A 114 -3.77 3.25 5.59
C GLY A 114 -4.40 4.28 4.64
N GLY A 115 -4.96 5.37 5.18
CA GLY A 115 -5.72 6.38 4.42
C GLY A 115 -4.89 7.42 3.66
N ARG A 116 -3.56 7.28 3.62
CA ARG A 116 -2.63 8.28 3.06
C ARG A 116 -2.63 8.35 1.54
N ILE A 117 -2.65 7.19 0.88
CA ILE A 117 -2.47 7.05 -0.57
C ILE A 117 -3.43 6.02 -1.15
N LYS A 118 -3.51 5.99 -2.48
CA LYS A 118 -4.16 4.92 -3.24
C LYS A 118 -5.64 4.75 -2.84
N ALA A 119 -6.15 3.52 -2.81
CA ALA A 119 -7.54 3.24 -2.49
C ALA A 119 -7.96 3.75 -1.10
N GLY A 120 -7.06 3.72 -0.10
CA GLY A 120 -7.35 4.23 1.24
C GLY A 120 -7.64 5.73 1.25
N PHE A 121 -6.85 6.51 0.51
CA PHE A 121 -7.07 7.94 0.33
C PHE A 121 -8.42 8.23 -0.34
N GLU A 122 -8.72 7.52 -1.42
CA GLU A 122 -10.00 7.66 -2.13
C GLU A 122 -11.20 7.25 -1.27
N CYS A 123 -11.05 6.22 -0.42
CA CYS A 123 -12.08 5.83 0.56
C CYS A 123 -12.35 6.97 1.55
N CYS A 124 -11.30 7.55 2.15
CA CYS A 124 -11.45 8.69 3.06
C CYS A 124 -12.17 9.86 2.39
N LEU A 125 -11.76 10.26 1.19
CA LEU A 125 -12.41 11.35 0.46
C LEU A 125 -13.87 11.06 0.15
N LYS A 126 -14.17 9.84 -0.32
CA LYS A 126 -15.55 9.48 -0.66
C LYS A 126 -16.44 9.44 0.58
N LEU A 127 -15.95 8.94 1.72
CA LEU A 127 -16.67 8.99 3.00
C LEU A 127 -16.91 10.44 3.48
N LEU A 128 -15.87 11.28 3.44
CA LEU A 128 -15.95 12.71 3.82
C LEU A 128 -16.96 13.46 2.94
N ARG A 129 -16.91 13.26 1.63
CA ARG A 129 -17.83 13.90 0.66
C ARG A 129 -19.28 13.44 0.79
N ASN A 130 -19.50 12.29 1.42
CA ASN A 130 -20.83 11.74 1.72
C ASN A 130 -21.31 12.08 3.15
N GLY A 131 -20.55 12.88 3.93
CA GLY A 131 -21.00 13.40 5.23
C GLY A 131 -20.41 12.73 6.47
N ALA A 132 -19.62 11.65 6.32
CA ALA A 132 -19.05 10.92 7.46
C ALA A 132 -17.94 11.71 8.18
N THR A 133 -17.83 11.56 9.50
CA THR A 133 -16.60 11.91 10.23
C THR A 133 -15.59 10.79 10.06
N VAL A 134 -14.40 11.11 9.55
CA VAL A 134 -13.36 10.12 9.21
C VAL A 134 -12.17 10.25 10.13
N TYR A 135 -11.81 9.12 10.74
CA TYR A 135 -10.56 8.88 11.45
C TYR A 135 -9.68 8.06 10.51
N LEU A 136 -8.48 8.53 10.21
CA LEU A 136 -7.55 7.79 9.36
C LEU A 136 -6.24 7.52 10.07
N THR A 137 -5.68 6.34 9.83
CA THR A 137 -4.35 5.98 10.31
C THR A 137 -3.33 5.94 9.17
N THR A 138 -2.10 6.34 9.47
CA THR A 138 -0.98 6.35 8.52
C THR A 138 0.36 6.31 9.26
N ARG A 139 1.40 5.75 8.62
CA ARG A 139 2.80 5.90 9.06
C ARG A 139 3.33 7.32 8.83
N PHE A 140 2.79 8.04 7.85
CA PHE A 140 3.29 9.34 7.41
C PHE A 140 2.19 10.40 7.53
N ALA A 141 2.17 11.09 8.67
CA ALA A 141 1.08 11.99 9.05
C ALA A 141 1.09 13.31 8.25
N ASN A 142 2.27 13.92 8.09
CA ASN A 142 2.42 15.20 7.41
C ASN A 142 2.07 15.08 5.91
N ASP A 143 2.59 14.05 5.23
CA ASP A 143 2.24 13.75 3.83
C ASP A 143 0.74 13.47 3.65
N ALA A 144 0.12 12.69 4.56
CA ALA A 144 -1.33 12.50 4.52
C ALA A 144 -2.09 13.83 4.65
N ALA A 145 -1.75 14.64 5.67
CA ALA A 145 -2.40 15.92 5.90
C ALA A 145 -2.28 16.85 4.68
N LEU A 146 -1.10 16.96 4.09
CA LEU A 146 -0.85 17.78 2.90
C LEU A 146 -1.70 17.34 1.70
N ARG A 147 -1.82 16.03 1.46
CA ARG A 147 -2.68 15.49 0.39
C ARG A 147 -4.16 15.81 0.58
N PHE A 148 -4.65 15.85 1.82
CA PHE A 148 -6.03 16.22 2.10
C PHE A 148 -6.26 17.73 2.03
N VAL A 149 -5.34 18.56 2.55
CA VAL A 149 -5.47 20.02 2.53
C VAL A 149 -5.44 20.57 1.10
N THR A 150 -4.67 19.94 0.21
CA THR A 150 -4.58 20.31 -1.21
C THR A 150 -5.83 19.98 -2.03
N GLN A 151 -6.84 19.32 -1.45
CA GLN A 151 -8.10 19.06 -2.15
C GLN A 151 -8.95 20.32 -2.24
N ASN A 152 -9.48 20.59 -3.44
CA ASN A 152 -10.27 21.81 -3.71
C ASN A 152 -11.47 22.00 -2.76
N ASP A 153 -12.08 20.90 -2.32
CA ASP A 153 -13.24 20.86 -1.44
C ASP A 153 -12.90 20.67 0.04
N PHE A 154 -11.61 20.74 0.42
CA PHE A 154 -11.12 20.56 1.80
C PHE A 154 -11.89 21.41 2.82
N HIS A 155 -12.16 22.67 2.48
CA HIS A 155 -12.85 23.62 3.35
C HIS A 155 -14.25 23.15 3.80
N ILE A 156 -14.90 22.27 3.03
CA ILE A 156 -16.25 21.74 3.32
C ILE A 156 -16.22 20.68 4.43
N TRP A 157 -15.20 19.83 4.44
CA TRP A 157 -15.17 18.63 5.30
C TRP A 157 -13.98 18.58 6.26
N LYS A 158 -13.09 19.58 6.27
CA LYS A 158 -11.89 19.65 7.13
C LYS A 158 -12.16 19.32 8.60
N ASN A 159 -13.27 19.79 9.16
CA ASN A 159 -13.62 19.59 10.59
C ASN A 159 -14.02 18.15 10.92
N ARG A 160 -14.29 17.34 9.90
CA ARG A 160 -14.67 15.93 10.01
C ARG A 160 -13.49 14.98 9.79
N LEU A 161 -12.32 15.49 9.41
CA LEU A 161 -11.12 14.70 9.17
C LEU A 161 -10.21 14.68 10.41
N ASN A 162 -9.86 13.49 10.89
CA ASN A 162 -8.94 13.29 12.00
C ASN A 162 -7.82 12.35 11.55
N ILE A 163 -6.55 12.80 11.64
CA ILE A 163 -5.38 12.05 11.15
C ILE A 163 -4.54 11.57 12.33
N TYR A 164 -4.33 10.26 12.41
CA TYR A 164 -3.46 9.61 13.39
C TYR A 164 -2.21 9.07 12.71
N GLY A 165 -1.09 9.72 12.98
CA GLY A 165 0.23 9.46 12.41
C GLY A 165 1.06 8.41 13.14
N GLU A 166 2.26 8.12 12.59
CA GLU A 166 3.23 7.16 13.15
C GLU A 166 2.60 5.80 13.51
N MET A 167 1.56 5.41 12.77
CA MET A 167 0.85 4.16 13.00
C MET A 167 1.50 3.05 12.16
N ASP A 168 2.56 2.47 12.69
CA ASP A 168 3.21 1.28 12.14
C ASP A 168 2.60 0.03 12.74
N PHE A 169 1.91 -0.77 11.92
CA PHE A 169 1.21 -1.98 12.38
C PHE A 169 2.15 -3.13 12.73
N ARG A 170 3.47 -2.98 12.57
CA ARG A 170 4.47 -3.88 13.15
C ARG A 170 4.55 -3.71 14.68
N ASP A 171 4.23 -2.53 15.19
CA ASP A 171 4.07 -2.26 16.61
C ASP A 171 2.60 -2.51 17.03
N LEU A 172 2.28 -3.77 17.30
CA LEU A 172 0.93 -4.18 17.69
C LEU A 172 0.50 -3.56 19.02
N LYS A 173 1.44 -3.27 19.92
CA LYS A 173 1.17 -2.60 21.19
C LYS A 173 0.61 -1.21 20.95
N LYS A 174 1.23 -0.44 20.04
CA LYS A 174 0.71 0.87 19.64
C LYS A 174 -0.66 0.80 18.97
N VAL A 175 -0.94 -0.27 18.21
CA VAL A 175 -2.28 -0.52 17.63
C VAL A 175 -3.31 -0.76 18.74
N GLU A 176 -3.00 -1.56 19.75
CA GLU A 176 -3.88 -1.77 20.90
C GLU A 176 -4.13 -0.49 21.68
N MET A 177 -3.08 0.27 21.97
CA MET A 177 -3.16 1.55 22.68
C MET A 177 -3.98 2.57 21.90
N PHE A 178 -3.89 2.57 20.57
CA PHE A 178 -4.75 3.39 19.73
C PHE A 178 -6.22 2.98 19.82
N CYS A 179 -6.51 1.68 19.79
CA CYS A 179 -7.88 1.21 20.03
C CYS A 179 -8.37 1.63 21.43
N ASP A 180 -7.54 1.49 22.45
CA ASP A 180 -7.90 1.88 23.82
C ASP A 180 -8.12 3.39 23.94
N TYR A 181 -7.28 4.22 23.34
CA TYR A 181 -7.51 5.67 23.24
C TYR A 181 -8.84 5.99 22.55
N LEU A 182 -9.11 5.34 21.42
CA LEU A 182 -10.36 5.56 20.69
C LEU A 182 -11.56 5.27 21.57
N VAL A 183 -11.57 4.15 22.29
CA VAL A 183 -12.74 3.81 23.08
C VAL A 183 -12.83 4.55 24.41
N GLN A 184 -11.71 4.76 25.10
CA GLN A 184 -11.71 5.33 26.45
C GLN A 184 -11.82 6.86 26.43
N VAL A 185 -11.24 7.50 25.41
CA VAL A 185 -11.05 8.95 25.40
C VAL A 185 -11.80 9.60 24.25
N LYS A 186 -11.67 9.07 23.03
CA LYS A 186 -12.00 9.85 21.83
C LYS A 186 -13.42 9.66 21.31
N LEU A 187 -13.92 8.43 21.27
CA LEU A 187 -15.14 8.04 20.59
C LEU A 187 -16.17 7.48 21.55
N LYS A 188 -17.42 7.84 21.33
CA LYS A 188 -18.58 7.20 21.97
C LYS A 188 -19.18 6.09 21.12
N LYS A 189 -18.96 6.15 19.80
CA LYS A 189 -19.44 5.17 18.82
C LYS A 189 -18.52 5.10 17.61
N LEU A 190 -18.64 4.01 16.86
CA LEU A 190 -18.01 3.80 15.56
C LEU A 190 -19.02 3.08 14.64
N ASP A 191 -19.27 3.63 13.46
CA ASP A 191 -20.26 3.07 12.54
C ASP A 191 -19.60 2.23 11.43
N ILE A 192 -18.40 2.63 10.98
CA ILE A 192 -17.70 2.01 9.85
C ILE A 192 -16.23 1.76 10.21
N LEU A 193 -15.74 0.55 10.00
CA LEU A 193 -14.33 0.18 10.07
C LEU A 193 -13.86 -0.35 8.72
N ILE A 194 -12.85 0.28 8.12
CA ILE A 194 -12.22 -0.17 6.87
C ILE A 194 -10.77 -0.55 7.17
N ASN A 195 -10.51 -1.85 7.24
CA ASN A 195 -9.18 -2.42 7.32
C ASN A 195 -8.55 -2.45 5.91
N ASN A 196 -8.02 -1.31 5.47
CA ASN A 196 -7.42 -1.12 4.15
C ASN A 196 -5.88 -1.19 4.16
N ALA A 197 -5.21 -0.83 5.27
CA ALA A 197 -3.76 -0.97 5.39
C ALA A 197 -3.37 -2.43 5.14
N ASN A 198 -2.39 -2.61 4.25
CA ASN A 198 -2.13 -3.91 3.67
C ASN A 198 -0.72 -3.94 3.09
N GLN A 199 0.06 -4.94 3.45
CA GLN A 199 1.34 -5.25 2.83
C GLN A 199 1.07 -6.06 1.56
N LYS A 200 1.47 -5.52 0.42
CA LYS A 200 1.29 -6.13 -0.91
C LYS A 200 2.60 -6.09 -1.67
N VAL A 201 2.75 -7.02 -2.61
CA VAL A 201 3.81 -6.95 -3.62
C VAL A 201 3.70 -5.65 -4.40
N SER A 202 4.65 -4.74 -4.20
CA SER A 202 4.76 -3.51 -4.97
C SER A 202 5.94 -3.63 -5.94
N PHE A 203 5.68 -3.34 -7.21
CA PHE A 203 6.71 -3.27 -8.27
C PHE A 203 7.15 -1.83 -8.56
N GLN A 204 6.71 -0.86 -7.76
CA GLN A 204 6.96 0.55 -8.00
C GLN A 204 7.44 1.24 -6.73
N ASN A 205 8.63 1.84 -6.84
CA ASN A 205 9.09 2.89 -5.94
C ASN A 205 8.33 4.16 -6.36
N GLU A 206 7.37 4.59 -5.55
CA GLU A 206 6.75 5.91 -5.74
C GLU A 206 7.63 6.93 -5.03
N PHE A 207 8.18 7.87 -5.81
CA PHE A 207 8.96 9.00 -5.32
C PHE A 207 8.07 9.87 -4.40
N GLU A 208 8.61 10.24 -3.24
CA GLU A 208 8.05 11.33 -2.45
C GLU A 208 8.16 12.60 -3.30
N ASN A 209 7.01 13.18 -3.66
CA ASN A 209 7.02 14.50 -4.26
C ASN A 209 7.26 15.50 -3.13
N ASP A 210 8.33 16.30 -3.25
CA ASP A 210 8.55 17.47 -2.42
C ASP A 210 7.47 18.51 -2.75
N TYR A 211 6.35 18.43 -2.06
CA TYR A 211 5.32 19.45 -2.07
C TYR A 211 5.75 20.58 -1.14
N ASP A 212 5.61 21.83 -1.60
CA ASP A 212 5.85 23.00 -0.76
C ASP A 212 4.79 23.06 0.36
N ILE A 213 5.22 22.75 1.59
CA ILE A 213 4.39 22.69 2.80
C ILE A 213 4.12 24.10 3.35
N SER A 214 4.91 25.10 2.95
CA SER A 214 4.92 26.44 3.57
C SER A 214 3.53 27.09 3.57
N ASN A 215 2.76 26.92 2.49
CA ASN A 215 1.43 27.50 2.34
C ASN A 215 0.31 26.83 3.17
N PHE A 216 0.55 25.66 3.75
CA PHE A 216 -0.48 24.85 4.43
C PHE A 216 -0.12 24.46 5.87
N GLN A 217 0.91 25.09 6.46
CA GLN A 217 1.42 24.71 7.78
C GLN A 217 0.34 24.78 8.87
N ASN A 218 -0.49 25.82 8.86
CA ASN A 218 -1.53 26.03 9.87
C ASN A 218 -2.60 24.93 9.81
N GLU A 219 -3.12 24.64 8.62
CA GLU A 219 -4.12 23.58 8.41
C GLU A 219 -3.57 22.21 8.81
N ILE A 220 -2.32 21.91 8.45
CA ILE A 220 -1.66 20.65 8.81
C ILE A 220 -1.51 20.53 10.34
N GLN A 221 -1.09 21.61 11.02
CA GLN A 221 -0.97 21.63 12.47
C GLN A 221 -2.33 21.38 13.14
N ILE A 222 -3.41 21.98 12.63
CA ILE A 222 -4.77 21.77 13.15
C ILE A 222 -5.20 20.32 12.98
N LEU A 223 -5.04 19.73 11.79
CA LEU A 223 -5.42 18.34 11.51
C LEU A 223 -4.64 17.34 12.38
N LEU A 224 -3.38 17.64 12.67
CA LEU A 224 -2.49 16.76 13.44
C LEU A 224 -2.48 17.05 14.94
N LYS A 225 -3.24 18.06 15.41
CA LYS A 225 -3.21 18.51 16.82
C LYS A 225 -3.54 17.38 17.78
N ASP A 226 -4.71 16.74 17.61
CA ASP A 226 -5.17 15.67 18.52
C ASP A 226 -4.18 14.51 18.59
N TYR A 227 -3.61 14.15 17.43
CA TYR A 227 -2.60 13.11 17.33
C TYR A 227 -1.30 13.50 18.04
N LYS A 228 -0.75 14.70 17.76
CA LYS A 228 0.52 15.17 18.33
C LYS A 228 0.44 15.50 19.81
N THR A 229 -0.76 15.79 20.33
CA THR A 229 -0.94 16.13 21.76
C THR A 229 -1.62 15.02 22.54
N ASN A 230 -2.92 14.81 22.32
CA ASN A 230 -3.76 13.98 23.19
C ASN A 230 -3.38 12.51 23.07
N PHE A 231 -3.20 12.03 21.85
CA PHE A 231 -2.83 10.64 21.61
C PHE A 231 -1.39 10.35 22.06
N LYS A 232 -0.40 11.18 21.68
CA LYS A 232 0.98 10.99 22.15
C LYS A 232 1.08 10.96 23.67
N LYS A 233 0.40 11.89 24.36
CA LYS A 233 0.36 11.92 25.82
C LYS A 233 -0.33 10.70 26.43
N PHE A 234 -1.41 10.20 25.81
CA PHE A 234 -2.05 8.95 26.24
C PHE A 234 -1.10 7.76 26.12
N VAL A 235 -0.35 7.70 25.02
CA VAL A 235 0.63 6.64 24.76
C VAL A 235 1.75 6.68 25.80
N GLU A 236 2.36 7.83 26.03
CA GLU A 236 3.42 8.03 27.03
C GLU A 236 2.97 7.61 28.45
N ASN A 237 1.76 8.03 28.86
CA ASN A 237 1.20 7.67 30.15
C ASN A 237 0.89 6.17 30.30
N SER A 238 0.54 5.50 29.20
CA SER A 238 0.23 4.08 29.22
C SER A 238 1.50 3.22 29.32
N PHE A 239 2.60 3.66 28.68
CA PHE A 239 3.90 3.00 28.81
C PHE A 239 4.44 3.09 30.25
N THR A 240 4.40 4.28 30.87
CA THR A 240 4.86 4.45 32.25
C THR A 240 4.06 3.62 33.25
N LYS A 241 2.74 3.50 33.05
CA LYS A 241 1.90 2.65 33.90
C LYS A 241 2.29 1.17 33.79
N GLN A 242 2.53 0.67 32.58
CA GLN A 242 2.91 -0.73 32.36
C GLN A 242 4.31 -1.06 32.86
N GLU A 243 5.27 -0.14 32.74
CA GLU A 243 6.61 -0.30 33.33
C GLU A 243 6.52 -0.42 34.85
N ASN A 244 5.70 0.41 35.48
CA ASN A 244 5.47 0.33 36.92
C ASN A 244 4.79 -1.00 37.31
N GLU A 245 3.72 -1.41 36.61
CA GLU A 245 3.03 -2.68 36.86
C GLU A 245 3.97 -3.89 36.67
N SER A 246 4.79 -3.90 35.63
CA SER A 246 5.78 -4.96 35.39
C SER A 246 6.86 -4.98 36.47
N GLN A 247 7.31 -3.82 36.96
CA GLN A 247 8.23 -3.72 38.08
C GLN A 247 7.61 -4.22 39.39
N TYR A 248 6.32 -3.96 39.64
CA TYR A 248 5.60 -4.51 40.78
C TYR A 248 5.44 -6.02 40.70
N GLU A 249 5.11 -6.57 39.52
CA GLU A 249 5.02 -8.03 39.31
C GLU A 249 6.39 -8.71 39.50
N ILE A 250 7.46 -8.14 38.95
CA ILE A 250 8.83 -8.64 39.17
C ILE A 250 9.19 -8.59 40.66
N LYS A 251 8.81 -7.52 41.38
CA LYS A 251 9.06 -7.37 42.82
C LYS A 251 8.24 -8.36 43.67
N LEU A 252 7.03 -8.72 43.24
CA LEU A 252 6.23 -9.75 43.88
C LEU A 252 6.86 -11.14 43.68
N ILE A 253 7.26 -11.45 42.45
CA ILE A 253 7.94 -12.72 42.12
C ILE A 253 9.29 -12.84 42.85
N SER A 254 10.06 -11.76 42.97
CA SER A 254 11.31 -11.78 43.73
C SER A 254 11.07 -12.02 45.23
N ASN A 255 10.02 -11.43 45.80
CA ASN A 255 9.69 -11.61 47.22
C ASN A 255 9.13 -13.02 47.50
N GLU A 256 8.41 -13.63 46.56
CA GLU A 256 7.97 -15.03 46.67
C GLU A 256 9.16 -16.00 46.64
N ASN A 257 10.13 -15.77 45.75
CA ASN A 257 11.36 -16.56 45.68
C ASN A 257 12.27 -16.39 46.92
N GLU A 258 12.28 -15.21 47.56
CA GLU A 258 12.99 -15.01 48.83
C GLU A 258 12.33 -15.77 49.99
N ASN A 259 10.99 -15.83 50.02
CA ASN A 259 10.25 -16.59 51.04
C ASN A 259 10.34 -18.12 50.83
N GLU A 260 10.41 -18.60 49.59
CA GLU A 260 10.66 -20.02 49.30
C GLU A 260 12.10 -20.45 49.68
N ASN A 261 13.10 -19.58 49.48
CA ASN A 261 14.49 -19.85 49.90
C ASN A 261 14.69 -19.76 51.42
N GLN A 262 13.87 -19.00 52.15
CA GLN A 262 13.88 -19.02 53.62
C GLN A 262 13.22 -20.29 54.19
N ASN A 263 12.17 -20.81 53.54
CA ASN A 263 11.51 -22.06 53.95
C ASN A 263 12.31 -23.32 53.59
N GLN A 264 13.17 -23.29 52.58
CA GLN A 264 14.07 -24.43 52.27
C GLN A 264 15.31 -24.49 53.19
N ASN A 265 15.69 -23.38 53.84
CA ASN A 265 16.85 -23.33 54.74
C ASN A 265 16.54 -23.62 56.22
N GLN A 266 15.29 -23.95 56.59
CA GLN A 266 14.94 -24.41 57.94
C GLN A 266 14.75 -25.93 58.05
N ASN A 267 14.84 -26.70 56.96
CA ASN A 267 14.62 -28.16 56.96
C ASN A 267 15.81 -29.01 56.47
N GLN A 268 17.06 -28.50 56.59
CA GLN A 268 18.28 -29.29 56.40
C GLN A 268 19.35 -28.97 57.45
N ASN A 269 18.97 -29.01 58.72
CA ASN A 269 19.91 -29.21 59.83
C ASN A 269 19.51 -30.49 60.55
N GLU A 270 19.88 -31.64 59.97
CA GLU A 270 20.10 -32.92 60.66
C GLU A 270 20.44 -33.98 59.60
N ASN A 271 21.72 -34.04 59.20
CA ASN A 271 22.51 -35.28 59.19
C ASN A 271 23.86 -35.09 58.48
N GLN A 272 24.90 -35.16 59.33
CA GLN A 272 26.17 -35.85 59.13
C GLN A 272 27.13 -35.36 58.03
N ASN A 273 28.13 -34.63 58.53
CA ASN A 273 29.56 -34.77 58.25
C ASN A 273 29.96 -36.03 57.44
N GLU A 274 30.74 -35.84 56.38
CA GLU A 274 32.18 -36.15 56.34
C GLU A 274 32.77 -35.86 54.94
N ASN A 275 33.92 -35.16 54.95
CA ASN A 275 34.97 -35.14 53.91
C ASN A 275 34.63 -34.52 52.54
N GLN A 276 35.33 -33.51 52.00
CA GLN A 276 36.69 -33.02 52.25
C GLN A 276 36.84 -31.58 51.73
N ASN A 277 37.62 -30.79 52.47
CA ASN A 277 38.19 -29.51 52.08
C ASN A 277 39.02 -29.60 50.78
N GLN A 278 38.92 -28.58 49.93
CA GLN A 278 40.03 -27.72 49.45
C GLN A 278 39.65 -26.97 48.17
N ASN A 279 39.22 -25.71 48.31
CA ASN A 279 40.02 -24.55 47.87
C ASN A 279 39.18 -23.27 47.92
N GLN A 280 39.55 -22.43 48.89
CA GLN A 280 39.06 -21.08 49.06
C GLN A 280 39.61 -20.16 47.95
N ASN A 281 38.74 -19.26 47.51
CA ASN A 281 38.99 -17.84 47.26
C ASN A 281 40.34 -17.44 46.66
N LYS A 282 40.30 -17.00 45.40
CA LYS A 282 40.96 -15.77 44.93
C LYS A 282 40.40 -15.39 43.56
N ASN A 283 39.59 -14.33 43.52
CA ASN A 283 39.69 -13.20 42.59
C ASN A 283 38.33 -12.49 42.47
N LYS A 284 38.08 -11.59 43.43
CA LYS A 284 37.38 -10.33 43.15
C LYS A 284 38.39 -9.38 42.49
N ASN A 285 37.89 -8.62 41.53
CA ASN A 285 38.46 -7.38 40.97
C ASN A 285 39.71 -7.54 40.10
N GLN A 286 39.50 -7.58 38.79
CA GLN A 286 40.06 -6.64 37.81
C GLN A 286 39.66 -7.12 36.42
N ASN A 287 38.73 -6.40 35.78
CA ASN A 287 38.69 -6.14 34.34
C ASN A 287 37.58 -5.12 34.08
N GLN A 288 37.81 -3.93 34.63
CA GLN A 288 37.39 -2.69 34.01
C GLN A 288 38.57 -2.23 33.14
N ASN A 289 38.24 -1.83 31.91
CA ASN A 289 39.01 -1.07 30.93
C ASN A 289 39.60 -1.84 29.74
N GLN A 290 39.38 -1.19 28.59
CA GLN A 290 40.04 -1.33 27.29
C GLN A 290 39.43 -2.36 26.33
N PHE A 291 38.36 -1.95 25.64
CA PHE A 291 38.27 -2.00 24.17
C PHE A 291 37.29 -0.91 23.70
N GLU A 292 37.70 0.34 23.91
CA GLU A 292 37.30 1.42 23.00
C GLU A 292 38.36 1.51 21.89
N ASN A 293 37.86 1.68 20.66
CA ASN A 293 38.54 2.29 19.52
C ASN A 293 39.80 1.58 18.99
N GLN A 294 39.62 0.80 17.93
CA GLN A 294 40.33 0.94 16.65
C GLN A 294 40.04 -0.29 15.78
N ASN A 295 39.30 -0.08 14.69
CA ASN A 295 39.48 -0.68 13.36
C ASN A 295 38.31 -0.21 12.49
N GLU A 296 38.32 1.09 12.21
CA GLU A 296 37.78 1.60 10.94
C GLU A 296 38.73 1.16 9.83
N ASN A 297 38.16 0.87 8.66
CA ASN A 297 38.79 0.49 7.40
C ASN A 297 39.01 -1.02 7.23
N ASP A 298 38.00 -1.70 6.67
CA ASP A 298 38.14 -2.34 5.36
C ASP A 298 36.79 -2.90 4.89
N ASP A 299 36.08 -2.12 4.08
CA ASP A 299 34.86 -2.55 3.41
C ASP A 299 34.71 -1.81 2.07
N LYS A 300 35.68 -2.04 1.16
CA LYS A 300 35.77 -1.43 -0.18
C LYS A 300 35.65 -2.52 -1.25
N LEU A 301 34.73 -2.33 -2.20
CA LEU A 301 34.70 -3.09 -3.46
C LEU A 301 34.95 -2.09 -4.59
N ILE A 302 36.10 -2.24 -5.25
CA ILE A 302 36.51 -1.42 -6.39
C ILE A 302 36.11 -2.18 -7.65
N ILE A 303 35.28 -1.59 -8.50
CA ILE A 303 35.01 -2.10 -9.85
C ILE A 303 35.70 -1.15 -10.82
N GLN A 304 36.68 -1.67 -11.56
CA GLN A 304 37.30 -0.97 -12.68
C GLN A 304 36.52 -1.32 -13.96
N GLU A 305 36.01 -0.31 -14.67
CA GLU A 305 35.66 -0.47 -16.09
C GLU A 305 36.74 0.25 -16.94
N GLU A 306 37.13 -0.42 -18.01
CA GLU A 306 38.23 -0.03 -18.89
C GLU A 306 37.95 1.32 -19.56
N ASN A 307 38.88 2.26 -19.34
CA ASN A 307 39.08 3.57 -19.99
C ASN A 307 38.49 4.80 -19.25
N GLY A 308 39.29 5.33 -18.31
CA GLY A 308 38.98 6.36 -17.30
C GLY A 308 38.74 7.80 -17.78
N GLU A 309 38.40 8.75 -16.90
CA GLU A 309 38.44 8.78 -15.43
C GLU A 309 37.24 9.57 -14.87
N GLU A 310 36.45 8.98 -13.94
CA GLU A 310 35.84 9.66 -12.78
C GLU A 310 35.47 8.59 -11.73
N LEU A 311 36.05 8.69 -10.52
CA LEU A 311 35.91 7.71 -9.44
C LEU A 311 34.60 7.94 -8.67
N ILE A 312 33.62 7.03 -8.79
CA ILE A 312 32.41 7.06 -7.96
C ILE A 312 32.61 6.13 -6.75
N GLU A 313 32.85 6.73 -5.59
CA GLU A 313 32.97 6.03 -4.32
C GLU A 313 31.58 5.76 -3.73
N ILE A 314 31.13 4.49 -3.69
CA ILE A 314 29.84 4.10 -3.09
C ILE A 314 30.09 3.33 -1.80
N LYS A 315 29.61 3.85 -0.66
CA LYS A 315 29.70 3.17 0.63
C LYS A 315 28.69 2.01 0.70
N LYS A 316 29.11 0.83 1.17
CA LYS A 316 28.31 -0.41 1.29
C LYS A 316 26.98 -0.24 2.06
N LYS A 317 26.88 0.74 2.96
CA LYS A 317 25.64 1.08 3.71
C LYS A 317 24.54 1.73 2.84
N ASP A 318 24.90 2.33 1.70
CA ASP A 318 23.96 3.08 0.85
C ASP A 318 23.22 2.17 -0.15
N ILE A 319 23.74 0.96 -0.41
CA ILE A 319 23.07 -0.07 -1.23
C ILE A 319 22.10 -0.91 -0.38
N ILE A 320 22.41 -1.13 0.90
CA ILE A 320 21.63 -2.02 1.79
C ILE A 320 20.34 -1.36 2.32
N ASN A 321 20.27 -0.03 2.41
CA ASN A 321 19.13 0.67 3.02
C ASN A 321 18.06 1.19 2.03
N ASN A 322 18.28 1.10 0.71
CA ASN A 322 17.37 1.65 -0.30
C ASN A 322 16.24 0.71 -0.80
N LEU A 323 16.04 -0.46 -0.18
CA LEU A 323 15.05 -1.47 -0.64
C LEU A 323 13.99 -1.90 0.40
N ASN A 324 13.91 -1.25 1.56
CA ASN A 324 13.06 -1.66 2.70
C ASN A 324 11.54 -1.43 2.57
N ASN A 325 10.97 -1.45 1.36
CA ASN A 325 9.51 -1.49 1.15
C ASN A 325 9.07 -2.41 0.00
N GLN A 326 9.98 -3.20 -0.57
CA GLN A 326 9.62 -4.19 -1.57
C GLN A 326 9.32 -5.52 -0.89
N VAL A 327 8.12 -6.07 -1.11
CA VAL A 327 7.83 -7.45 -0.70
C VAL A 327 8.79 -8.35 -1.45
N ILE A 328 9.58 -9.10 -0.68
CA ILE A 328 10.52 -10.06 -1.21
C ILE A 328 9.69 -11.19 -1.85
N ILE A 329 9.71 -11.26 -3.17
CA ILE A 329 9.11 -12.33 -3.96
C ILE A 329 10.09 -13.50 -3.90
N SER A 330 9.79 -14.48 -3.05
CA SER A 330 10.69 -15.55 -2.67
C SER A 330 9.96 -16.85 -2.41
N SER A 331 10.67 -17.96 -2.59
CA SER A 331 10.19 -19.29 -2.21
C SER A 331 10.07 -19.39 -0.69
N VAL A 332 9.30 -20.36 -0.19
CA VAL A 332 9.02 -20.53 1.27
C VAL A 332 10.31 -20.52 2.10
N HIS A 333 11.36 -21.21 1.66
CA HIS A 333 12.62 -21.35 2.38
C HIS A 333 13.52 -20.10 2.35
N GLU A 334 13.23 -19.14 1.47
CA GLU A 334 14.01 -17.89 1.32
C GLU A 334 13.37 -16.72 2.06
N ILE A 335 12.13 -16.88 2.52
CA ILE A 335 11.40 -15.81 3.21
C ILE A 335 11.95 -15.64 4.61
N THR A 336 12.41 -14.42 4.90
CA THR A 336 12.89 -14.07 6.23
C THR A 336 11.74 -14.09 7.23
N THR A 337 12.03 -14.50 8.47
CA THR A 337 11.08 -14.44 9.59
C THR A 337 10.51 -13.03 9.76
N SER A 338 11.32 -11.99 9.56
CA SER A 338 10.88 -10.60 9.61
C SER A 338 9.78 -10.29 8.58
N SER A 339 9.95 -10.72 7.32
CA SER A 339 8.94 -10.52 6.27
C SER A 339 7.64 -11.27 6.55
N LEU A 340 7.76 -12.49 7.09
CA LEU A 340 6.61 -13.28 7.52
C LEU A 340 5.84 -12.58 8.65
N LEU A 341 6.55 -12.14 9.70
CA LEU A 341 5.97 -11.44 10.84
C LEU A 341 5.35 -10.11 10.42
N GLU A 342 6.01 -9.34 9.55
CA GLU A 342 5.49 -8.07 9.04
C GLU A 342 4.17 -8.29 8.26
N ALA A 343 4.14 -9.26 7.35
CA ALA A 343 2.94 -9.57 6.59
C ALA A 343 1.78 -9.97 7.52
N HIS A 344 2.00 -10.83 8.51
CA HIS A 344 0.96 -11.21 9.47
C HIS A 344 0.55 -10.05 10.38
N ALA A 345 1.50 -9.25 10.87
CA ALA A 345 1.22 -8.09 11.70
C ALA A 345 0.29 -7.10 10.98
N ILE A 346 0.63 -6.73 9.75
CA ILE A 346 -0.11 -5.75 8.96
C ILE A 346 -1.43 -6.32 8.42
N ASN A 347 -1.40 -7.52 7.81
CA ASN A 347 -2.54 -8.04 7.06
C ASN A 347 -3.56 -8.79 7.92
N THR A 348 -3.19 -9.22 9.12
CA THR A 348 -4.01 -10.11 9.95
C THR A 348 -4.15 -9.62 11.38
N LEU A 349 -3.04 -9.44 12.11
CA LEU A 349 -3.07 -9.18 13.55
C LEU A 349 -3.59 -7.78 13.87
N ALA A 350 -3.15 -6.75 13.15
CA ALA A 350 -3.70 -5.40 13.33
C ALA A 350 -5.21 -5.35 13.02
N PRO A 351 -5.71 -5.85 11.86
CA PRO A 351 -7.15 -6.00 11.62
C PRO A 351 -7.89 -6.75 12.73
N PHE A 352 -7.34 -7.86 13.22
CA PHE A 352 -7.92 -8.63 14.32
C PHE A 352 -8.06 -7.80 15.60
N ILE A 353 -7.01 -7.05 15.98
CA ILE A 353 -7.03 -6.15 17.14
C ILE A 353 -8.13 -5.09 16.97
N PHE A 354 -8.22 -4.45 15.80
CA PHE A 354 -9.27 -3.46 15.54
C PHE A 354 -10.67 -4.07 15.68
N ILE A 355 -10.91 -5.21 15.03
CA ILE A 355 -12.20 -5.91 15.08
C ILE A 355 -12.59 -6.23 16.53
N LYS A 356 -11.66 -6.84 17.29
CA LYS A 356 -11.86 -7.24 18.69
C LYS A 356 -12.13 -6.03 19.60
N LYS A 357 -11.22 -5.04 19.59
CA LYS A 357 -11.23 -3.94 20.57
C LYS A 357 -12.28 -2.88 20.27
N LEU A 358 -12.61 -2.67 19.00
CA LEU A 358 -13.59 -1.65 18.60
C LEU A 358 -15.03 -2.16 18.55
N LYS A 359 -15.28 -3.48 18.68
CA LYS A 359 -16.65 -4.05 18.73
C LYS A 359 -17.57 -3.28 19.70
N ARG A 360 -17.06 -2.90 20.87
CA ARG A 360 -17.84 -2.16 21.89
C ARG A 360 -18.28 -0.76 21.44
N LEU A 361 -17.53 -0.10 20.55
CA LEU A 361 -17.93 1.18 19.96
C LEU A 361 -18.97 1.00 18.83
N MET A 362 -19.03 -0.20 18.25
CA MET A 362 -19.92 -0.54 17.14
C MET A 362 -21.25 -1.16 17.61
N ASN A 363 -21.60 -0.97 18.88
CA ASN A 363 -22.85 -1.47 19.43
C ASN A 363 -23.92 -0.38 19.35
N SER A 364 -24.71 -0.38 18.28
CA SER A 364 -25.91 0.46 18.18
C SER A 364 -27.14 -0.43 18.12
N GLN A 365 -28.06 -0.25 19.09
CA GLN A 365 -29.31 -1.02 19.17
C GLN A 365 -30.14 -0.91 17.87
N ASP A 366 -30.07 0.22 17.17
CA ASP A 366 -30.99 0.52 16.05
C ASP A 366 -30.34 0.73 14.68
N GLN A 367 -29.00 0.72 14.57
CA GLN A 367 -28.32 1.04 13.30
C GLN A 367 -27.35 -0.05 12.85
N ALA A 368 -27.25 -0.23 11.54
CA ALA A 368 -26.29 -1.11 10.90
C ALA A 368 -24.87 -0.50 10.97
N ASN A 369 -23.91 -1.31 11.43
CA ASN A 369 -22.49 -0.97 11.43
C ASN A 369 -21.72 -1.90 10.49
N TYR A 370 -20.60 -1.44 9.95
CA TYR A 370 -19.92 -2.16 8.87
C TYR A 370 -18.45 -2.34 9.14
N ILE A 371 -17.94 -3.56 8.94
CA ILE A 371 -16.52 -3.85 8.94
C ILE A 371 -16.14 -4.37 7.56
N ILE A 372 -15.29 -3.63 6.84
CA ILE A 372 -14.78 -4.02 5.53
C ILE A 372 -13.30 -4.34 5.63
N ASN A 373 -12.94 -5.56 5.24
CA ASN A 373 -11.56 -6.04 5.22
C ASN A 373 -11.06 -6.14 3.79
N VAL A 374 -10.01 -5.39 3.46
CA VAL A 374 -9.44 -5.39 2.11
C VAL A 374 -8.55 -6.62 1.92
N SER A 375 -9.07 -7.57 1.17
CA SER A 375 -8.41 -8.82 0.80
C SER A 375 -8.04 -8.82 -0.69
N THR A 376 -7.47 -9.92 -1.16
CA THR A 376 -7.08 -10.13 -2.55
C THR A 376 -7.14 -11.61 -2.89
N LYS A 377 -6.98 -11.97 -4.17
CA LYS A 377 -6.99 -13.37 -4.64
C LYS A 377 -5.97 -14.27 -3.95
N GLU A 378 -4.87 -13.68 -3.45
CA GLU A 378 -3.80 -14.39 -2.73
C GLU A 378 -4.31 -15.09 -1.46
N GLY A 379 -5.39 -14.58 -0.84
CA GLY A 379 -5.99 -15.18 0.33
C GLY A 379 -7.06 -16.24 0.04
N LYS A 380 -7.31 -16.55 -1.24
CA LYS A 380 -8.37 -17.49 -1.63
C LYS A 380 -7.83 -18.91 -1.72
N PHE A 381 -8.52 -19.85 -1.08
CA PHE A 381 -8.11 -21.27 -1.09
C PHE A 381 -8.39 -21.97 -2.42
N TYR A 382 -9.48 -21.60 -3.10
CA TYR A 382 -9.92 -22.26 -4.34
C TYR A 382 -9.57 -21.47 -5.62
N GLU A 383 -8.57 -20.58 -5.54
CA GLU A 383 -8.09 -19.83 -6.70
C GLU A 383 -7.15 -20.70 -7.55
N GLN A 384 -7.39 -20.77 -8.86
CA GLN A 384 -6.65 -21.69 -9.74
C GLN A 384 -5.17 -21.31 -9.92
N LYS A 385 -4.83 -20.03 -9.75
CA LYS A 385 -3.47 -19.51 -9.93
C LYS A 385 -3.12 -18.50 -8.84
N VAL A 386 -2.50 -18.99 -7.78
CA VAL A 386 -1.91 -18.18 -6.72
C VAL A 386 -0.40 -18.06 -6.97
N ASN A 387 0.20 -16.93 -6.59
CA ASN A 387 1.64 -16.74 -6.73
C ASN A 387 2.38 -17.57 -5.67
N GLU A 388 3.14 -18.57 -6.11
CA GLU A 388 3.93 -19.46 -5.27
C GLU A 388 5.12 -18.76 -4.59
N LYS A 389 5.53 -17.59 -5.11
CA LYS A 389 6.64 -16.79 -4.58
C LYS A 389 6.21 -15.75 -3.54
N THR A 390 4.96 -15.82 -3.06
CA THR A 390 4.46 -14.94 -2.00
C THR A 390 3.69 -15.70 -0.92
N PRO A 391 4.18 -16.86 -0.43
CA PRO A 391 3.42 -17.72 0.47
C PRO A 391 3.06 -17.01 1.79
N HIS A 392 3.92 -16.16 2.34
CA HIS A 392 3.63 -15.36 3.54
C HIS A 392 2.48 -14.34 3.33
N ILE A 393 2.36 -13.74 2.15
CA ILE A 393 1.22 -12.88 1.79
C ILE A 393 -0.04 -13.72 1.62
N ASN A 394 0.04 -14.86 0.94
CA ASN A 394 -1.09 -15.76 0.74
C ASN A 394 -1.64 -16.23 2.10
N MET A 395 -0.74 -16.66 2.99
CA MET A 395 -1.08 -17.16 4.32
C MET A 395 -1.70 -16.07 5.21
N SER A 396 -1.13 -14.86 5.23
CA SER A 396 -1.71 -13.74 5.99
C SER A 396 -3.09 -13.30 5.46
N LYS A 397 -3.29 -13.29 4.13
CA LYS A 397 -4.58 -12.96 3.52
C LYS A 397 -5.64 -14.04 3.72
N ALA A 398 -5.24 -15.31 3.64
CA ALA A 398 -6.10 -16.44 3.96
C ALA A 398 -6.51 -16.43 5.44
N SER A 399 -5.58 -16.10 6.34
CA SER A 399 -5.85 -15.93 7.77
C SER A 399 -6.85 -14.79 8.01
N LEU A 400 -6.68 -13.64 7.35
CA LEU A 400 -7.66 -12.56 7.39
C LEU A 400 -9.03 -13.05 6.93
N ASN A 401 -9.13 -13.68 5.75
CA ASN A 401 -10.40 -14.21 5.24
C ASN A 401 -11.07 -15.18 6.22
N MET A 402 -10.28 -16.03 6.88
CA MET A 402 -10.79 -16.99 7.85
C MET A 402 -11.38 -16.30 9.09
N ILE A 403 -10.79 -15.21 9.58
CA ILE A 403 -11.36 -14.41 10.68
C ILE A 403 -12.79 -13.96 10.31
N ILE A 404 -12.98 -13.43 9.10
CA ILE A 404 -14.30 -12.96 8.66
C ILE A 404 -15.27 -14.14 8.51
N LYS A 405 -14.84 -15.22 7.85
CA LYS A 405 -15.66 -16.41 7.62
C LYS A 405 -16.14 -17.04 8.93
N THR A 406 -15.30 -17.04 9.96
CA THR A 406 -15.63 -17.63 11.27
C THR A 406 -16.47 -16.69 12.14
N SER A 407 -16.18 -15.40 12.15
CA SER A 407 -16.75 -14.49 13.16
C SER A 407 -17.88 -13.60 12.66
N ALA A 408 -18.14 -13.51 11.35
CA ALA A 408 -19.16 -12.60 10.82
C ALA A 408 -20.57 -12.89 11.35
N GLU A 409 -20.93 -14.16 11.56
CA GLU A 409 -22.24 -14.55 12.11
C GLU A 409 -22.42 -14.11 13.58
N ASP A 410 -21.36 -14.15 14.39
CA ASP A 410 -21.42 -13.60 15.76
C ASP A 410 -21.59 -12.07 15.76
N TYR A 411 -20.91 -11.37 14.84
CA TYR A 411 -20.98 -9.92 14.74
C TYR A 411 -22.33 -9.44 14.21
N GLU A 412 -22.97 -10.22 13.32
CA GLU A 412 -24.30 -9.92 12.79
C GLU A 412 -25.35 -9.81 13.89
N LYS A 413 -25.27 -10.64 14.94
CA LYS A 413 -26.16 -10.57 16.12
C LYS A 413 -26.13 -9.21 16.82
N SER A 414 -25.04 -8.46 16.66
CA SER A 414 -24.86 -7.09 17.16
C SER A 414 -25.10 -6.02 16.08
N LYS A 415 -25.74 -6.38 14.96
CA LYS A 415 -25.94 -5.54 13.75
C LYS A 415 -24.63 -5.02 13.15
N ILE A 416 -23.55 -5.80 13.25
CA ILE A 416 -22.24 -5.49 12.66
C ILE A 416 -22.00 -6.41 11.46
N TYR A 417 -22.04 -5.82 10.28
CA TYR A 417 -21.97 -6.51 9.00
C TYR A 417 -20.53 -6.56 8.50
N MET A 418 -19.85 -7.67 8.78
CA MET A 418 -18.44 -7.87 8.47
C MET A 418 -18.23 -8.63 7.17
N ASN A 419 -17.43 -8.08 6.24
CA ASN A 419 -17.16 -8.67 4.92
C ASN A 419 -15.70 -8.49 4.47
N CYS A 420 -15.30 -9.27 3.47
CA CYS A 420 -14.07 -9.08 2.70
C CYS A 420 -14.36 -8.48 1.32
N VAL A 421 -13.45 -7.64 0.82
CA VAL A 421 -13.52 -7.09 -0.55
C VAL A 421 -12.16 -7.22 -1.23
N ASP A 422 -12.16 -7.76 -2.45
CA ASP A 422 -11.05 -7.67 -3.41
C ASP A 422 -11.27 -6.46 -4.33
N PRO A 423 -10.50 -5.37 -4.17
CA PRO A 423 -10.66 -4.17 -4.98
C PRO A 423 -10.01 -4.29 -6.37
N SER A 424 -9.27 -5.36 -6.64
CA SER A 424 -8.56 -5.55 -7.91
C SER A 424 -9.54 -5.78 -9.06
N CYS A 425 -9.29 -5.12 -10.18
CA CYS A 425 -10.08 -5.33 -11.39
C CYS A 425 -9.59 -6.61 -12.11
N LEU A 426 -10.51 -7.46 -12.55
CA LEU A 426 -10.21 -8.54 -13.48
C LEU A 426 -10.05 -7.97 -14.90
N ILE A 427 -9.03 -7.16 -15.13
CA ILE A 427 -8.63 -6.81 -16.48
C ILE A 427 -7.81 -7.99 -16.98
N LYS A 428 -8.44 -8.90 -17.75
CA LYS A 428 -7.67 -9.78 -18.63
C LYS A 428 -6.87 -8.85 -19.53
N LYS A 429 -5.54 -8.83 -19.40
CA LYS A 429 -4.65 -8.25 -20.42
C LYS A 429 -5.08 -8.86 -21.75
N LYS A 430 -5.84 -8.13 -22.56
CA LYS A 430 -5.74 -8.33 -24.00
C LYS A 430 -4.33 -7.89 -24.36
N GLU A 431 -3.65 -8.70 -25.16
CA GLU A 431 -2.33 -8.44 -25.74
C GLU A 431 -2.38 -7.20 -26.63
N ILE A 432 -2.59 -6.04 -26.03
CA ILE A 432 -2.40 -4.75 -26.69
C ILE A 432 -0.90 -4.52 -26.57
N GLY A 433 -0.20 -4.79 -27.67
CA GLY A 433 1.25 -4.82 -27.77
C GLY A 433 1.91 -3.68 -27.01
N LYS A 434 2.87 -4.04 -26.15
CA LYS A 434 3.94 -3.19 -25.59
C LYS A 434 3.57 -1.72 -25.32
N GLN A 435 2.40 -1.45 -24.74
CA GLN A 435 2.13 -0.19 -24.04
C GLN A 435 2.27 -0.45 -22.54
N THR A 436 3.40 0.02 -22.01
CA THR A 436 3.66 0.15 -20.59
C THR A 436 2.67 1.15 -19.98
N GLY A 437 1.91 0.69 -18.99
CA GLY A 437 1.21 1.57 -18.03
C GLY A 437 -0.20 2.03 -18.44
N ILE A 438 -1.20 1.17 -18.26
CA ILE A 438 -2.57 1.66 -18.01
C ILE A 438 -2.83 1.48 -16.51
N GLY A 439 -2.81 2.60 -15.79
CA GLY A 439 -2.75 2.66 -14.32
C GLY A 439 -3.97 2.06 -13.62
N PHE A 440 -3.71 1.45 -12.47
CA PHE A 440 -4.72 0.97 -11.54
C PHE A 440 -5.56 2.16 -11.03
N ASP A 441 -6.87 2.15 -11.29
CA ASP A 441 -7.79 3.23 -10.90
C ASP A 441 -8.21 3.09 -9.43
N TYR A 442 -7.58 3.88 -8.55
CA TYR A 442 -7.84 3.83 -7.10
C TYR A 442 -9.25 4.31 -6.72
N ILE A 443 -9.87 5.18 -7.53
CA ILE A 443 -11.26 5.60 -7.32
C ILE A 443 -12.17 4.37 -7.46
N GLU A 444 -11.89 3.55 -8.46
CA GLU A 444 -12.64 2.34 -8.72
C GLU A 444 -12.41 1.25 -7.66
N SER A 445 -11.19 1.11 -7.16
CA SER A 445 -10.92 0.31 -5.96
C SER A 445 -11.70 0.78 -4.74
N CYS A 446 -11.73 2.10 -4.48
CA CYS A 446 -12.52 2.69 -3.41
C CYS A 446 -14.02 2.35 -3.56
N ASN A 447 -14.58 2.48 -4.76
CA ASN A 447 -15.99 2.15 -5.00
C ASN A 447 -16.30 0.69 -4.65
N ARG A 448 -15.41 -0.26 -4.96
CA ARG A 448 -15.59 -1.67 -4.59
C ARG A 448 -15.55 -1.86 -3.07
N ILE A 449 -14.61 -1.21 -2.39
CA ILE A 449 -14.46 -1.28 -0.92
C ILE A 449 -15.71 -0.74 -0.23
N LEU A 450 -16.25 0.38 -0.70
CA LEU A 450 -17.41 1.02 -0.08
C LEU A 450 -18.76 0.42 -0.48
N ASP A 451 -18.81 -0.39 -1.54
CA ASP A 451 -20.07 -0.89 -2.09
C ASP A 451 -20.97 -1.63 -1.07
N PRO A 452 -20.46 -2.58 -0.25
CA PRO A 452 -21.32 -3.26 0.71
C PRO A 452 -21.93 -2.32 1.75
N ILE A 453 -21.21 -1.24 2.10
CA ILE A 453 -21.68 -0.20 3.03
C ILE A 453 -22.79 0.61 2.35
N PHE A 454 -22.54 1.07 1.12
CA PHE A 454 -23.45 1.97 0.42
C PHE A 454 -24.75 1.25 0.04
N ILE A 455 -24.67 -0.02 -0.36
CA ILE A 455 -25.86 -0.85 -0.58
C ILE A 455 -26.64 -1.01 0.73
N GLY A 456 -25.97 -1.38 1.82
CA GLY A 456 -26.62 -1.55 3.12
C GLY A 456 -27.37 -0.31 3.58
N ILE A 457 -26.74 0.86 3.49
CA ILE A 457 -27.35 2.12 3.91
C ILE A 457 -28.47 2.57 2.96
N ASN A 458 -28.26 2.49 1.64
CA ASN A 458 -29.25 3.00 0.68
C ASN A 458 -30.46 2.08 0.50
N THR A 459 -30.31 0.77 0.72
CA THR A 459 -31.35 -0.23 0.41
C THR A 459 -31.86 -1.00 1.63
N GLY A 460 -31.16 -0.93 2.76
CA GLY A 460 -31.42 -1.76 3.94
C GLY A 460 -30.92 -3.21 3.82
N VAL A 461 -30.35 -3.61 2.68
CA VAL A 461 -29.84 -4.97 2.46
C VAL A 461 -28.40 -5.08 2.96
N ASN A 462 -28.24 -5.67 4.14
CA ASN A 462 -26.95 -5.79 4.80
C ASN A 462 -26.35 -7.19 4.63
N TYR A 463 -25.27 -7.29 3.85
CA TYR A 463 -24.53 -8.54 3.68
C TYR A 463 -23.52 -8.73 4.82
N PHE A 464 -23.29 -9.98 5.24
CA PHE A 464 -22.22 -10.35 6.17
C PHE A 464 -21.61 -11.69 5.76
N GLY A 465 -20.37 -11.93 6.16
CA GLY A 465 -19.67 -13.20 5.90
C GLY A 465 -19.43 -13.45 4.42
N ARG A 466 -19.38 -12.39 3.59
CA ARG A 466 -19.15 -12.49 2.15
C ARG A 466 -17.76 -12.05 1.76
N TYR A 467 -17.27 -12.64 0.67
CA TYR A 467 -16.11 -12.17 -0.07
C TYR A 467 -16.60 -11.54 -1.37
N PHE A 468 -16.39 -10.24 -1.54
CA PHE A 468 -16.82 -9.51 -2.72
C PHE A 468 -15.69 -9.32 -3.72
N LYS A 469 -16.00 -9.52 -5.00
CA LYS A 469 -15.16 -9.17 -6.14
C LYS A 469 -16.03 -8.65 -7.26
N ASN A 470 -15.66 -7.51 -7.85
CA ASN A 470 -16.45 -6.84 -8.89
C ASN A 470 -17.93 -6.64 -8.50
N TYR A 471 -18.20 -6.18 -7.28
CA TYR A 471 -19.55 -5.91 -6.76
C TYR A 471 -20.44 -7.17 -6.60
N GLN A 472 -19.85 -8.36 -6.64
CA GLN A 472 -20.56 -9.64 -6.48
C GLN A 472 -19.92 -10.50 -5.41
N SER A 473 -20.75 -11.24 -4.67
CA SER A 473 -20.25 -12.27 -3.75
C SER A 473 -19.63 -13.40 -4.57
N VAL A 474 -18.43 -13.82 -4.21
CA VAL A 474 -17.72 -14.95 -4.81
C VAL A 474 -17.35 -15.97 -3.74
N SER A 475 -16.84 -17.13 -4.17
CA SER A 475 -16.28 -18.11 -3.25
C SER A 475 -15.11 -17.51 -2.46
N TRP A 476 -14.92 -18.05 -1.25
CA TRP A 476 -13.71 -17.83 -0.46
C TRP A 476 -12.46 -18.33 -1.17
#